data_AF-A0A1V5WV21-F1
#
_entry.id   AF-A0A1V5WV21-F1
#
_cell.length_a   1.000
_cell.length_b   1.000
_cell.length_c   1.000
_cell.angle_alpha   90.00
_cell.angle_beta   90.00
_cell.angle_gamma   90.00
#
_symmetry.space_group_name_H-M   'P 1'
#
loop_
_entity.id
_entity.type
_entity.pdbx_description
1 polymer ?
#
loop_
_entity_poly.entity_id
_entity_poly.type
_entity_poly.pdbx_seq_one_letter_code
_entity_poly.pdbx_strand_id
1 'polypeptide(L)'
;MKKITSIDLGRLSFSIKEEAYQKLKEYLESVKKRIGNGADKEEVMLDIEIGMAEKLKESLLSSKEVIEAKDIDNLISIMGKPEDFDSEDISNEESGENSKVIKKLYRNPDDMVLGGVCGGIGAYFSIDPVFVRMLFVILFFSGGIGLPIYAIFWIIIPMAETKEEKLLMKGSPFSIGAIEQSYKEKKEPRNDKGVRAFLDKVMRGSVSVFRRLLSLVWPIFKYCFAISLIVLSLVLLLGLIISIGIVLAYSNSDYYFADVAIKELLSAVPFIPMAILSILAIGIPCLLFIVLGLFLLTRRRFVNWLIIFISIAIWIIGSSILTVLVIRYSPDMVNAIIYAPSRQPVKENFRLNPVTSIEYSGHSMYVVLEEGDSPLMEVKSIMLPPESFSYEEDEGVLKLSLKEVEKERCIICSSGGVQVTISLPSIEKITMHDSSLKVRNSGIRELSINSSNSDISVVNRLDRIFLDSNNDRIEFGGGIGSIEGSIISSKVSCPSEAESVNLSLNDSIFNGFKGKVHEGNFNLKNGSWVMASFNQLPSIESDKSSGLYYIYDSEEDIILSEGVSIRLEEVSSIEFNENRRDDKYFRFDGHYYIIREEGDDQFYRQYRQYISRYFQ
;
A
#
# COMPACT_ATOMS: atom_id res chain seq x y z
N MET A 1 35.04 56.96 -47.10
CA MET A 1 34.93 55.72 -46.29
C MET A 1 35.17 56.10 -44.83
N LYS A 2 34.29 55.70 -43.91
CA LYS A 2 34.49 55.94 -42.46
C LYS A 2 35.52 54.93 -41.94
N LYS A 3 36.53 55.41 -41.21
CA LYS A 3 37.63 54.59 -40.67
C LYS A 3 37.12 53.71 -39.52
N ILE A 4 37.52 52.44 -39.50
CA ILE A 4 37.23 51.47 -38.44
C ILE A 4 38.53 51.20 -37.70
N THR A 5 38.48 51.23 -36.38
CA THR A 5 39.64 51.03 -35.49
C THR A 5 39.28 49.98 -34.44
N SER A 6 40.26 49.18 -33.99
CA SER A 6 40.08 48.22 -32.89
C SER A 6 40.42 48.89 -31.56
N ILE A 7 39.59 48.65 -30.53
CA ILE A 7 39.84 49.12 -29.16
C ILE A 7 39.72 47.99 -28.15
N ASP A 8 40.45 48.10 -27.05
CA ASP A 8 40.31 47.21 -25.90
C ASP A 8 39.58 47.96 -24.77
N LEU A 9 38.51 47.36 -24.25
CA LEU A 9 37.69 47.90 -23.18
C LEU A 9 37.32 46.77 -22.21
N GLY A 10 37.61 46.92 -20.92
CA GLY A 10 37.17 45.94 -19.92
C GLY A 10 37.66 44.51 -20.19
N ARG A 11 38.84 44.35 -20.79
CA ARG A 11 39.46 43.07 -21.25
C ARG A 11 38.83 42.43 -22.49
N LEU A 12 37.97 43.15 -23.22
CA LEU A 12 37.39 42.72 -24.49
C LEU A 12 37.81 43.65 -25.63
N SER A 13 38.04 43.08 -26.82
CA SER A 13 38.40 43.85 -28.02
C SER A 13 37.17 44.08 -28.90
N PHE A 14 36.95 45.32 -29.35
CA PHE A 14 35.82 45.71 -30.18
C PHE A 14 36.27 46.45 -31.44
N SER A 15 35.57 46.22 -32.55
CA SER A 15 35.71 47.04 -33.77
C SER A 15 34.75 48.24 -33.70
N ILE A 16 35.30 49.46 -33.76
CA ILE A 16 34.55 50.70 -33.56
C ILE A 16 34.80 51.70 -34.70
N LYS A 17 33.76 52.42 -35.13
CA LYS A 17 33.91 53.52 -36.11
C LYS A 17 34.60 54.73 -35.46
N GLU A 18 35.38 55.49 -36.22
CA GLU A 18 36.12 56.67 -35.72
C GLU A 18 35.23 57.68 -34.96
N GLU A 19 34.02 57.96 -35.47
CA GLU A 19 33.06 58.86 -34.81
C GLU A 19 32.58 58.33 -33.45
N ALA A 20 32.38 57.01 -33.34
CA ALA A 20 32.00 56.36 -32.09
C ALA A 20 33.17 56.28 -31.11
N TYR A 21 34.39 56.08 -31.62
CA TYR A 21 35.62 56.09 -30.84
C TYR A 21 35.86 57.43 -30.16
N GLN A 22 35.71 58.53 -30.88
CA GLN A 22 35.86 59.88 -30.32
C GLN A 22 34.85 60.13 -29.19
N LYS A 23 33.56 59.81 -29.40
CA LYS A 23 32.51 59.94 -28.37
C LYS A 23 32.82 59.10 -27.12
N LEU A 24 33.20 57.83 -27.30
CA LEU A 24 33.52 56.94 -26.19
C LEU A 24 34.74 57.45 -25.40
N LYS A 25 35.76 57.95 -26.10
CA LYS A 25 36.95 58.52 -25.48
C LYS A 25 36.62 59.76 -24.65
N GLU A 26 35.83 60.68 -25.19
CA GLU A 26 35.37 61.88 -24.47
C GLU A 26 34.58 61.51 -23.21
N TYR A 27 33.70 60.50 -23.30
CA TYR A 27 32.94 60.00 -22.17
C TYR A 27 33.82 59.34 -21.09
N LEU A 28 34.79 58.50 -21.47
CA LEU A 28 35.72 57.89 -20.52
C LEU A 28 36.61 58.94 -19.84
N GLU A 29 37.02 59.98 -20.55
CA GLU A 29 37.79 61.09 -19.99
C GLU A 29 36.96 61.91 -18.99
N SER A 30 35.68 62.16 -19.26
CA SER A 30 34.80 62.88 -18.31
C SER A 30 34.55 62.06 -17.04
N VAL A 31 34.30 60.76 -17.17
CA VAL A 31 34.17 59.82 -16.04
C VAL A 31 35.47 59.78 -15.21
N LYS A 32 36.62 59.62 -15.86
CA LYS A 32 37.94 59.57 -15.19
C LYS A 32 38.28 60.87 -14.45
N LYS A 33 37.85 62.02 -14.99
CA LYS A 33 38.04 63.34 -14.36
C LYS A 33 37.18 63.47 -13.09
N ARG A 34 35.95 62.94 -13.12
CA ARG A 34 34.99 63.00 -12.02
C ARG A 34 35.37 62.12 -10.82
N ILE A 35 35.84 60.90 -11.05
CA ILE A 35 36.24 59.95 -9.98
C ILE A 35 37.43 60.48 -9.13
N GLY A 36 38.10 61.54 -9.58
CA GLY A 36 39.16 62.22 -8.82
C GLY A 36 40.46 61.42 -8.74
N ASN A 37 41.28 61.66 -7.70
CA ASN A 37 42.53 60.96 -7.43
C ASN A 37 42.46 60.27 -6.05
N GLY A 38 41.84 59.08 -5.99
CA GLY A 38 41.76 58.25 -4.79
C GLY A 38 42.47 56.90 -4.96
N ALA A 39 42.75 56.20 -3.85
CA ALA A 39 43.46 54.92 -3.82
C ALA A 39 42.77 53.79 -4.62
N ASP A 40 41.46 53.89 -4.88
CA ASP A 40 40.69 52.87 -5.59
C ASP A 40 40.26 53.32 -7.01
N LYS A 41 40.80 54.44 -7.51
CA LYS A 41 40.45 54.99 -8.82
C LYS A 41 40.60 53.96 -9.94
N GLU A 42 41.71 53.22 -9.91
CA GLU A 42 42.01 52.20 -10.92
C GLU A 42 41.02 51.03 -10.86
N GLU A 43 40.58 50.65 -9.66
CA GLU A 43 39.59 49.58 -9.48
C GLU A 43 38.20 50.02 -9.96
N VAL A 44 37.74 51.20 -9.52
CA VAL A 44 36.46 51.77 -9.94
C VAL A 44 36.41 51.97 -11.46
N MET A 45 37.50 52.46 -12.05
CA MET A 45 37.58 52.67 -13.51
C MET A 45 37.56 51.34 -14.27
N LEU A 46 38.33 50.34 -13.82
CA LEU A 46 38.36 49.03 -14.44
C LEU A 46 36.98 48.36 -14.43
N ASP A 47 36.22 48.53 -13.37
CA ASP A 47 34.87 47.99 -13.25
C ASP A 47 33.83 48.71 -14.10
N ILE A 48 33.97 50.02 -14.23
CA ILE A 48 33.18 50.80 -15.18
C ILE A 48 33.50 50.33 -16.61
N GLU A 49 34.77 50.14 -16.96
CA GLU A 49 35.18 49.65 -18.29
C GLU A 49 34.68 48.23 -18.57
N ILE A 50 34.74 47.31 -17.59
CA ILE A 50 34.14 45.97 -17.70
C ILE A 50 32.63 46.07 -17.93
N GLY A 51 31.94 46.90 -17.14
CA GLY A 51 30.52 47.14 -17.28
C GLY A 51 30.11 47.69 -18.65
N MET A 52 30.87 48.67 -19.16
CA MET A 52 30.66 49.21 -20.49
C MET A 52 30.89 48.15 -21.58
N ALA A 53 31.93 47.33 -21.44
CA ALA A 53 32.22 46.25 -22.36
C ALA A 53 31.11 45.18 -22.40
N GLU A 54 30.52 44.84 -21.24
CA GLU A 54 29.38 43.92 -21.14
C GLU A 54 28.13 44.48 -21.86
N LYS A 55 27.79 45.75 -21.64
CA LYS A 55 26.64 46.39 -22.31
C LYS A 55 26.84 46.59 -23.81
N LEU A 56 28.06 46.90 -24.24
CA LEU A 56 28.39 46.96 -25.67
C LEU A 56 28.31 45.58 -26.33
N LYS A 57 28.78 44.53 -25.65
CA LYS A 57 28.65 43.15 -26.11
C LYS A 57 27.18 42.73 -26.25
N GLU A 58 26.32 43.12 -25.32
CA GLU A 58 24.87 42.86 -25.38
C GLU A 58 24.23 43.53 -26.61
N SER A 59 24.60 44.78 -26.91
CA SER A 59 24.13 45.52 -28.10
C SER A 59 24.55 44.86 -29.43
N LEU A 60 25.71 44.20 -29.48
CA LEU A 60 26.25 43.53 -30.67
C LEU A 60 25.61 42.17 -30.96
N LEU A 61 24.90 41.55 -30.01
CA LEU A 61 24.18 40.27 -30.21
C LEU A 61 23.07 40.39 -31.28
N SER A 62 22.67 41.60 -31.65
CA SER A 62 21.66 41.89 -32.70
C SER A 62 22.24 41.95 -34.12
N SER A 63 23.19 41.07 -34.48
CA SER A 63 23.78 40.89 -35.83
C SER A 63 24.69 42.00 -36.38
N LYS A 64 25.23 42.88 -35.53
CA LYS A 64 26.20 43.92 -35.92
C LYS A 64 27.61 43.53 -35.44
N GLU A 65 28.61 43.60 -36.33
CA GLU A 65 30.04 43.35 -35.99
C GLU A 65 30.80 44.62 -35.56
N VAL A 66 30.25 45.81 -35.82
CA VAL A 66 30.96 47.10 -35.63
C VAL A 66 30.11 48.08 -34.83
N ILE A 67 30.71 48.67 -33.80
CA ILE A 67 30.08 49.68 -32.93
C ILE A 67 29.95 51.02 -33.67
N GLU A 68 28.74 51.57 -33.65
CA GLU A 68 28.39 52.87 -34.25
C GLU A 68 28.14 53.95 -33.19
N ALA A 69 28.08 55.21 -33.61
CA ALA A 69 27.87 56.33 -32.68
C ALA A 69 26.55 56.22 -31.90
N LYS A 70 25.51 55.65 -32.50
CA LYS A 70 24.21 55.40 -31.86
C LYS A 70 24.31 54.37 -30.72
N ASP A 71 25.20 53.39 -30.83
CA ASP A 71 25.39 52.37 -29.80
C ASP A 71 26.09 52.97 -28.57
N ILE A 72 26.97 53.95 -28.78
CA ILE A 72 27.57 54.75 -27.70
C ILE A 72 26.54 55.67 -27.06
N ASP A 73 25.65 56.29 -27.84
CA ASP A 73 24.57 57.12 -27.29
C ASP A 73 23.62 56.29 -26.39
N ASN A 74 23.29 55.05 -26.80
CA ASN A 74 22.54 54.10 -25.98
C ASN A 74 23.30 53.67 -24.73
N LEU A 75 24.61 53.38 -24.84
CA LEU A 75 25.45 53.05 -23.69
C LEU A 75 25.45 54.18 -22.65
N ILE A 76 25.63 55.42 -23.09
CA ILE A 76 25.61 56.61 -22.21
C ILE A 76 24.23 56.76 -21.55
N SER A 77 23.15 56.46 -22.26
CA SER A 77 21.79 56.52 -21.68
C SER A 77 21.57 55.50 -20.55
N ILE A 78 22.22 54.33 -20.62
CA ILE A 78 22.15 53.28 -19.61
C ILE A 78 23.08 53.58 -18.43
N MET A 79 24.32 53.98 -18.74
CA MET A 79 25.38 54.19 -17.75
C MET A 79 25.22 55.52 -16.97
N GLY A 80 24.49 56.48 -17.54
CA GLY A 80 24.27 57.83 -16.99
C GLY A 80 25.41 58.80 -17.33
N LYS A 81 25.18 60.11 -17.22
CA LYS A 81 26.23 61.12 -17.41
C LYS A 81 26.90 61.48 -16.07
N PRO A 82 28.24 61.68 -16.05
CA PRO A 82 28.99 62.06 -14.84
C PRO A 82 28.44 63.26 -14.06
N GLU A 83 27.76 64.17 -14.74
CA GLU A 83 27.19 65.39 -14.16
C GLU A 83 25.88 65.13 -13.39
N ASP A 84 25.18 64.03 -13.67
CA ASP A 84 23.85 63.72 -13.10
C ASP A 84 23.92 63.04 -11.71
N PHE A 85 25.13 62.83 -11.18
CA PHE A 85 25.35 62.05 -9.94
C PHE A 85 25.47 62.90 -8.66
N ASP A 86 25.37 64.24 -8.76
CA ASP A 86 25.48 65.18 -7.63
C ASP A 86 24.18 65.38 -6.82
N SER A 87 23.03 64.94 -7.34
CA SER A 87 21.79 65.01 -6.57
C SER A 87 21.81 63.95 -5.47
N GLU A 88 21.94 64.39 -4.22
CA GLU A 88 21.90 63.55 -3.00
C GLU A 88 20.56 62.78 -2.81
N ASP A 89 19.59 62.93 -3.72
CA ASP A 89 18.25 62.35 -3.64
C ASP A 89 17.98 61.22 -4.66
N ILE A 90 18.89 60.26 -4.83
CA ILE A 90 18.57 59.03 -5.62
C ILE A 90 17.57 58.11 -4.88
N SER A 91 17.20 58.42 -3.63
CA SER A 91 16.24 57.58 -2.91
C SER A 91 14.76 57.83 -3.18
N ASN A 92 14.30 58.95 -3.77
CA ASN A 92 12.85 59.21 -3.89
C ASN A 92 12.43 60.20 -5.01
N GLU A 93 12.87 60.05 -6.26
CA GLU A 93 12.19 60.73 -7.37
C GLU A 93 11.75 59.76 -8.48
N GLU A 94 10.45 59.76 -8.72
CA GLU A 94 9.79 59.25 -9.90
C GLU A 94 10.37 59.95 -11.14
N SER A 95 11.36 59.34 -11.78
CA SER A 95 11.68 59.69 -13.15
C SER A 95 10.60 59.09 -14.06
N GLY A 96 9.82 59.99 -14.67
CA GLY A 96 8.88 59.67 -15.73
C GLY A 96 9.53 58.87 -16.86
N GLU A 97 8.74 57.94 -17.39
CA GLU A 97 9.01 57.02 -18.51
C GLU A 97 10.02 55.87 -18.26
N ASN A 98 9.48 54.81 -17.65
CA ASN A 98 9.65 53.39 -18.04
C ASN A 98 11.02 52.71 -17.93
N SER A 99 11.62 52.67 -16.74
CA SER A 99 12.40 51.48 -16.34
C SER A 99 12.37 51.21 -14.84
N LYS A 100 11.34 50.49 -14.36
CA LYS A 100 11.32 49.94 -13.00
C LYS A 100 12.41 48.85 -12.92
N VAL A 101 13.52 49.15 -12.25
CA VAL A 101 14.62 48.17 -12.05
C VAL A 101 14.05 46.96 -11.30
N ILE A 102 14.00 45.80 -11.98
CA ILE A 102 13.45 44.58 -11.39
C ILE A 102 14.51 44.00 -10.43
N LYS A 103 14.22 44.06 -9.14
CA LYS A 103 15.03 43.36 -8.12
C LYS A 103 15.02 41.85 -8.42
N LYS A 104 16.18 41.22 -8.36
CA LYS A 104 16.34 39.77 -8.50
C LYS A 104 16.98 39.18 -7.25
N LEU A 105 16.48 38.04 -6.80
CA LEU A 105 17.00 37.37 -5.61
C LEU A 105 18.24 36.56 -6.00
N TYR A 106 19.39 36.94 -5.42
CA TYR A 106 20.66 36.23 -5.55
C TYR A 106 21.22 35.92 -4.16
N ARG A 107 22.04 34.85 -4.06
CA ARG A 107 22.85 34.60 -2.87
C ARG A 107 24.03 35.57 -2.88
N ASN A 108 24.23 36.26 -1.75
CA ASN A 108 25.26 37.30 -1.63
C ASN A 108 26.60 36.67 -1.19
N PRO A 109 27.66 36.69 -2.03
CA PRO A 109 28.97 36.18 -1.67
C PRO A 109 29.72 37.07 -0.66
N ASP A 110 29.45 38.38 -0.67
CA ASP A 110 30.21 39.36 0.13
C ASP A 110 29.79 39.33 1.62
N ASP A 111 28.63 38.72 1.92
CA ASP A 111 28.11 38.49 3.28
C ASP A 111 27.78 36.99 3.51
N MET A 112 28.71 36.12 3.11
CA MET A 112 28.55 34.66 3.18
C MET A 112 29.07 34.08 4.50
N VAL A 113 28.17 33.50 5.30
CA VAL A 113 28.53 32.63 6.47
C VAL A 113 28.32 31.16 6.13
N LEU A 114 27.13 30.85 5.62
CA LEU A 114 26.76 29.55 5.07
C LEU A 114 26.04 29.88 3.76
N GLY A 115 26.49 29.35 2.62
CA GLY A 115 25.82 29.43 1.31
C GLY A 115 25.43 30.81 0.72
N GLY A 116 25.53 31.93 1.44
CA GLY A 116 25.14 33.28 0.98
C GLY A 116 23.62 33.55 0.99
N VAL A 117 22.80 32.61 1.46
CA VAL A 117 21.31 32.69 1.37
C VAL A 117 20.74 33.84 2.20
N CYS A 118 21.09 33.92 3.48
CA CYS A 118 20.57 34.99 4.36
C CYS A 118 21.03 36.39 3.93
N GLY A 119 22.28 36.50 3.45
CA GLY A 119 22.81 37.76 2.91
C GLY A 119 22.08 38.21 1.64
N GLY A 120 21.69 37.25 0.80
CA GLY A 120 20.88 37.48 -0.40
C GLY A 120 19.46 37.95 -0.11
N ILE A 121 18.78 37.27 0.81
CA ILE A 121 17.42 37.64 1.27
C ILE A 121 17.45 39.03 1.93
N GLY A 122 18.46 39.31 2.76
CA GLY A 122 18.62 40.63 3.37
C GLY A 122 18.82 41.75 2.34
N ALA A 123 19.65 41.52 1.32
CA ALA A 123 19.88 42.49 0.24
C ALA A 123 18.60 42.77 -0.57
N TYR A 124 17.85 41.72 -0.91
CA TYR A 124 16.62 41.81 -1.70
C TYR A 124 15.51 42.59 -0.97
N PHE A 125 15.27 42.27 0.31
CA PHE A 125 14.24 42.91 1.13
C PHE A 125 14.70 44.20 1.82
N SER A 126 15.96 44.61 1.64
CA SER A 126 16.55 45.76 2.34
C SER A 126 16.48 45.63 3.88
N ILE A 127 16.55 44.39 4.39
CA ILE A 127 16.56 44.05 5.82
C ILE A 127 17.98 43.62 6.19
N ASP A 128 18.44 43.93 7.42
CA ASP A 128 19.72 43.40 7.89
C ASP A 128 19.73 41.86 7.85
N PRO A 129 20.68 41.21 7.12
CA PRO A 129 20.83 39.75 7.04
C PRO A 129 20.80 39.03 8.39
N VAL A 130 21.12 39.75 9.45
CA VAL A 130 21.04 39.35 10.85
C VAL A 130 19.65 38.86 11.27
N PHE A 131 18.60 39.62 10.96
CA PHE A 131 17.24 39.25 11.34
C PHE A 131 16.80 37.99 10.59
N VAL A 132 17.21 37.86 9.32
CA VAL A 132 16.97 36.67 8.51
C VAL A 132 17.66 35.44 9.12
N ARG A 133 18.90 35.59 9.61
CA ARG A 133 19.62 34.50 10.31
C ARG A 133 18.90 34.10 11.60
N MET A 134 18.46 35.07 12.41
CA MET A 134 17.73 34.78 13.66
C MET A 134 16.43 34.02 13.39
N LEU A 135 15.71 34.40 12.33
CA LEU A 135 14.50 33.69 11.88
C LEU A 135 14.79 32.22 11.58
N PHE A 136 15.81 31.91 10.76
CA PHE A 136 16.18 30.52 10.46
C PHE A 136 16.61 29.72 11.69
N VAL A 137 17.30 30.35 12.65
CA VAL A 137 17.66 29.70 13.92
C VAL A 137 16.42 29.37 14.74
N ILE A 138 15.46 30.28 14.84
CA ILE A 138 14.20 30.03 15.54
C ILE A 138 13.44 28.88 14.87
N LEU A 139 13.33 28.88 13.53
CA LEU A 139 12.68 27.82 12.76
C LEU A 139 13.38 26.46 12.91
N PHE A 140 14.69 26.45 13.14
CA PHE A 140 15.43 25.24 13.43
C PHE A 140 15.06 24.67 14.80
N PHE A 141 14.97 25.52 15.84
CA PHE A 141 14.61 25.06 17.19
C PHE A 141 13.12 24.80 17.38
N SER A 142 12.23 25.39 16.57
CA SER A 142 10.78 25.21 16.66
C SER A 142 10.26 23.93 15.99
N GLY A 143 11.14 23.03 15.54
CA GLY A 143 10.74 21.78 14.88
C GLY A 143 11.69 21.28 13.78
N GLY A 144 12.88 21.83 13.65
CA GLY A 144 13.89 21.41 12.67
C GLY A 144 13.63 21.85 11.22
N ILE A 145 12.47 22.48 10.95
CA ILE A 145 12.00 22.87 9.60
C ILE A 145 12.88 23.96 8.96
N GLY A 146 13.59 24.75 9.79
CA GLY A 146 14.52 25.75 9.28
C GLY A 146 15.62 25.17 8.38
N LEU A 147 16.08 23.94 8.66
CA LEU A 147 17.17 23.29 7.91
C LEU A 147 16.76 22.88 6.47
N PRO A 148 15.64 22.16 6.23
CA PRO A 148 15.22 21.82 4.87
C PRO A 148 14.86 23.04 4.05
N ILE A 149 14.17 24.05 4.61
CA ILE A 149 13.86 25.30 3.88
C ILE A 149 15.13 26.00 3.44
N TYR A 150 16.12 26.06 4.33
CA TYR A 150 17.41 26.65 4.03
C TYR A 150 18.14 25.91 2.89
N ALA A 151 18.13 24.57 2.91
CA ALA A 151 18.72 23.75 1.86
C ALA A 151 18.03 23.96 0.50
N ILE A 152 16.70 24.09 0.48
CA ILE A 152 15.93 24.40 -0.73
C ILE A 152 16.35 25.74 -1.32
N PHE A 153 16.42 26.80 -0.50
CA PHE A 153 16.88 28.12 -0.97
C PHE A 153 18.34 28.13 -1.41
N TRP A 154 19.20 27.31 -0.80
CA TRP A 154 20.58 27.19 -1.23
C TRP A 154 20.72 26.56 -2.62
N ILE A 155 19.85 25.61 -2.96
CA ILE A 155 19.83 24.95 -4.28
C ILE A 155 19.18 25.83 -5.36
N ILE A 156 18.04 26.47 -5.04
CA ILE A 156 17.23 27.20 -6.02
C ILE A 156 17.81 28.58 -6.35
N ILE A 157 18.33 29.29 -5.35
CA ILE A 157 18.76 30.69 -5.54
C ILE A 157 20.18 30.69 -6.15
N PRO A 158 20.41 31.32 -7.31
CA PRO A 158 21.74 31.42 -7.91
C PRO A 158 22.67 32.35 -7.09
N MET A 159 23.98 32.19 -7.23
CA MET A 159 24.97 33.04 -6.59
C MET A 159 25.21 34.29 -7.45
N ALA A 160 25.32 35.48 -6.84
CA ALA A 160 25.69 36.70 -7.58
C ALA A 160 27.19 36.68 -7.89
N GLU A 161 27.54 36.48 -9.15
CA GLU A 161 28.93 36.42 -9.61
C GLU A 161 29.38 37.76 -10.20
N THR A 162 28.48 38.45 -10.92
CA THR A 162 28.77 39.73 -11.58
C THR A 162 28.44 40.92 -10.68
N LYS A 163 29.07 42.08 -10.92
CA LYS A 163 28.74 43.32 -10.20
C LYS A 163 27.34 43.82 -10.53
N GLU A 164 26.88 43.58 -11.76
CA GLU A 164 25.49 43.83 -12.14
C GLU A 164 24.51 43.06 -11.27
N GLU A 165 24.69 41.75 -11.09
CA GLU A 165 23.83 40.94 -10.21
C GLU A 165 23.83 41.43 -8.76
N LYS A 166 24.99 41.88 -8.26
CA LYS A 166 25.13 42.46 -6.91
C LYS A 166 24.39 43.81 -6.76
N LEU A 167 24.28 44.61 -7.83
CA LEU A 167 23.50 45.85 -7.81
C LEU A 167 22.01 45.56 -7.98
N LEU A 168 21.64 44.60 -8.84
CA LEU A 168 20.26 44.17 -9.06
C LEU A 168 19.62 43.55 -7.80
N MET A 169 20.38 42.84 -6.96
CA MET A 169 19.86 42.33 -5.69
C MET A 169 19.52 43.45 -4.70
N LYS A 170 20.23 44.60 -4.75
CA LYS A 170 19.92 45.79 -3.93
C LYS A 170 18.82 46.66 -4.55
N GLY A 171 18.54 46.46 -5.84
CA GLY A 171 17.59 47.26 -6.62
C GLY A 171 18.17 48.54 -7.19
N SER A 172 19.49 48.66 -7.24
CA SER A 172 20.18 49.77 -7.89
C SER A 172 20.39 49.44 -9.37
N PRO A 173 20.15 50.38 -10.30
CA PRO A 173 20.48 50.18 -11.70
C PRO A 173 21.99 50.02 -11.88
N PHE A 174 22.41 49.32 -12.95
CA PHE A 174 23.81 49.24 -13.33
C PHE A 174 24.25 50.57 -13.96
N SER A 175 24.62 51.55 -13.12
CA SER A 175 25.06 52.88 -13.52
C SER A 175 26.38 53.27 -12.85
N ILE A 176 27.06 54.26 -13.40
CA ILE A 176 28.35 54.73 -12.85
C ILE A 176 28.18 55.24 -11.41
N GLY A 177 27.09 55.97 -11.13
CA GLY A 177 26.74 56.42 -9.78
C GLY A 177 26.53 55.28 -8.79
N ALA A 178 25.84 54.20 -9.20
CA ALA A 178 25.62 53.03 -8.36
C ALA A 178 26.93 52.25 -8.09
N ILE A 179 27.82 52.15 -9.08
CA ILE A 179 29.15 51.57 -8.91
C ILE A 179 29.94 52.41 -7.90
N GLU A 180 30.01 53.72 -8.06
CA GLU A 180 30.72 54.62 -7.13
C GLU A 180 30.15 54.54 -5.70
N GLN A 181 28.83 54.55 -5.55
CA GLN A 181 28.15 54.40 -4.25
C GLN A 181 28.50 53.07 -3.59
N SER A 182 28.58 51.96 -4.35
CA SER A 182 28.97 50.65 -3.81
C SER A 182 30.39 50.64 -3.23
N TYR A 183 31.30 51.45 -3.77
CA TYR A 183 32.65 51.65 -3.24
C TYR A 183 32.67 52.55 -2.01
N LYS A 184 31.86 53.62 -1.98
CA LYS A 184 31.68 54.48 -0.79
C LYS A 184 31.10 53.69 0.38
N GLU A 185 30.06 52.88 0.15
CA GLU A 185 29.47 52.00 1.16
C GLU A 185 30.45 50.95 1.71
N LYS A 186 31.34 50.42 0.85
CA LYS A 186 32.36 49.43 1.27
C LYS A 186 33.43 50.05 2.17
N LYS A 187 33.72 51.35 2.02
CA LYS A 187 34.73 52.09 2.79
C LYS A 187 34.24 52.53 4.17
N GLU A 188 32.96 52.84 4.32
CA GLU A 188 32.41 53.18 5.63
C GLU A 188 32.00 51.91 6.40
N PRO A 189 32.73 51.49 7.45
CA PRO A 189 32.28 50.41 8.27
C PRO A 189 30.98 50.84 8.96
N ARG A 190 29.85 50.25 8.54
CA ARG A 190 28.53 50.42 9.16
C ARG A 190 28.71 50.34 10.69
N ASN A 191 28.53 51.46 11.38
CA ASN A 191 28.84 51.63 12.81
C ASN A 191 27.78 50.96 13.70
N ASP A 192 27.59 49.66 13.51
CA ASP A 192 26.57 48.88 14.22
C ASP A 192 27.21 48.06 15.34
N LYS A 193 28.04 48.74 16.16
CA LYS A 193 28.82 48.14 17.24
C LYS A 193 27.95 47.37 18.25
N GLY A 194 26.70 47.80 18.45
CA GLY A 194 25.74 47.13 19.32
C GLY A 194 25.22 45.81 18.74
N VAL A 195 24.74 45.85 17.49
CA VAL A 195 24.15 44.68 16.83
C VAL A 195 25.22 43.64 16.51
N ARG A 196 26.37 44.05 15.96
CA ARG A 196 27.49 43.12 15.68
C ARG A 196 28.04 42.48 16.95
N ALA A 197 28.19 43.22 18.05
CA ALA A 197 28.63 42.64 19.33
C ALA A 197 27.58 41.69 19.93
N PHE A 198 26.29 42.01 19.82
CA PHE A 198 25.21 41.13 20.23
C PHE A 198 25.18 39.84 19.40
N LEU A 199 25.34 39.94 18.09
CA LEU A 199 25.37 38.79 17.18
C LEU A 199 26.56 37.89 17.39
N ASP A 200 27.74 38.47 17.58
CA ASP A 200 28.94 37.71 17.89
C ASP A 200 28.81 37.00 19.24
N LYS A 201 28.05 37.59 20.18
CA LYS A 201 27.74 36.98 21.48
C LYS A 201 26.69 35.87 21.35
N VAL A 202 25.66 36.06 20.52
CA VAL A 202 24.59 35.08 20.25
C VAL A 202 25.06 33.94 19.35
N MET A 203 25.88 34.18 18.33
CA MET A 203 26.48 33.16 17.47
C MET A 203 27.50 32.34 18.25
N ARG A 204 28.39 32.98 19.03
CA ARG A 204 29.29 32.22 19.93
C ARG A 204 28.51 31.47 21.01
N GLY A 205 27.41 32.05 21.51
CA GLY A 205 26.50 31.41 22.47
C GLY A 205 25.78 30.21 21.87
N SER A 206 25.13 30.35 20.72
CA SER A 206 24.35 29.31 20.04
C SER A 206 25.23 28.21 19.47
N VAL A 207 26.36 28.54 18.85
CA VAL A 207 27.34 27.53 18.39
C VAL A 207 27.96 26.81 19.58
N SER A 208 28.24 27.48 20.70
CA SER A 208 28.76 26.80 21.89
C SER A 208 27.70 25.94 22.59
N VAL A 209 26.44 26.37 22.63
CA VAL A 209 25.31 25.58 23.16
C VAL A 209 24.98 24.40 22.24
N PHE A 210 24.95 24.60 20.92
CA PHE A 210 24.75 23.53 19.94
C PHE A 210 25.92 22.54 19.97
N ARG A 211 27.18 23.02 20.00
CA ARG A 211 28.35 22.16 20.13
C ARG A 211 28.35 21.42 21.47
N ARG A 212 27.90 22.04 22.57
CA ARG A 212 27.75 21.39 23.88
C ARG A 212 26.64 20.33 23.86
N LEU A 213 25.46 20.65 23.36
CA LEU A 213 24.34 19.71 23.17
C LEU A 213 24.76 18.53 22.29
N LEU A 214 25.35 18.79 21.13
CA LEU A 214 25.85 17.76 20.23
C LEU A 214 26.95 16.94 20.91
N SER A 215 27.86 17.56 21.67
CA SER A 215 28.91 16.83 22.39
C SER A 215 28.40 15.96 23.55
N LEU A 216 27.21 16.26 24.08
CA LEU A 216 26.54 15.43 25.09
C LEU A 216 25.77 14.28 24.43
N VAL A 217 25.07 14.53 23.33
CA VAL A 217 24.26 13.53 22.61
C VAL A 217 25.12 12.57 21.79
N TRP A 218 26.19 13.06 21.16
CA TRP A 218 27.07 12.29 20.29
C TRP A 218 27.68 11.03 20.93
N PRO A 219 28.26 11.08 22.15
CA PRO A 219 28.75 9.88 22.80
C PRO A 219 27.61 8.90 23.09
N ILE A 220 26.46 9.39 23.59
CA ILE A 220 25.29 8.55 23.90
C ILE A 220 24.83 7.83 22.63
N PHE A 221 24.62 8.57 21.54
CA PHE A 221 24.24 8.03 20.24
C PHE A 221 25.25 6.98 19.74
N LYS A 222 26.55 7.29 19.81
CA LYS A 222 27.62 6.36 19.43
C LYS A 222 27.58 5.06 20.25
N TYR A 223 27.40 5.14 21.56
CA TYR A 223 27.32 3.97 22.44
C TYR A 223 26.06 3.15 22.18
N CYS A 224 24.90 3.80 22.04
CA CYS A 224 23.63 3.15 21.69
C CYS A 224 23.73 2.42 20.33
N PHE A 225 24.30 3.07 19.32
CA PHE A 225 24.51 2.48 18.00
C PHE A 225 25.43 1.26 18.06
N ALA A 226 26.54 1.35 18.82
CA ALA A 226 27.47 0.24 19.00
C ALA A 226 26.82 -0.96 19.72
N ILE A 227 26.03 -0.72 20.77
CA ILE A 227 25.29 -1.76 21.50
C ILE A 227 24.26 -2.42 20.57
N SER A 228 23.52 -1.63 19.79
CA SER A 228 22.52 -2.13 18.85
C SER A 228 23.13 -3.08 17.82
N LEU A 229 24.29 -2.74 17.24
CA LEU A 229 25.01 -3.63 16.31
C LEU A 229 25.38 -4.97 16.94
N ILE A 230 25.87 -4.97 18.18
CA ILE A 230 26.25 -6.19 18.91
C ILE A 230 25.02 -7.05 19.19
N VAL A 231 23.95 -6.46 19.73
CA VAL A 231 22.73 -7.20 20.09
C VAL A 231 22.08 -7.80 18.84
N LEU A 232 21.94 -7.01 17.78
CA LEU A 232 21.38 -7.49 16.51
C LEU A 232 22.20 -8.66 15.94
N SER A 233 23.52 -8.54 15.96
CA SER A 233 24.39 -9.61 15.50
C SER A 233 24.30 -10.88 16.35
N LEU A 234 24.15 -10.77 17.67
CA LEU A 234 23.99 -11.93 18.56
C LEU A 234 22.66 -12.64 18.32
N VAL A 235 21.57 -11.88 18.12
CA VAL A 235 20.25 -12.43 17.80
C VAL A 235 20.29 -13.20 16.48
N LEU A 236 20.93 -12.65 15.44
CA LEU A 236 21.08 -13.32 14.15
C LEU A 236 21.91 -14.61 14.23
N LEU A 237 23.01 -14.60 15.00
CA LEU A 237 23.82 -15.81 15.21
C LEU A 237 23.03 -16.89 15.96
N LEU A 238 22.29 -16.51 17.00
CA LEU A 238 21.48 -17.43 17.79
C LEU A 238 20.33 -18.01 16.93
N GLY A 239 19.67 -17.18 16.13
CA GLY A 239 18.65 -17.63 15.18
C GLY A 239 19.19 -18.61 14.13
N LEU A 240 20.40 -18.37 13.62
CA LEU A 240 21.07 -19.26 12.69
C LEU A 240 21.38 -20.64 13.31
N ILE A 241 21.89 -20.66 14.54
CA ILE A 241 22.19 -21.90 15.28
C ILE A 241 20.89 -22.70 15.54
N ILE A 242 19.83 -22.02 16.00
CA ILE A 242 18.53 -22.65 16.23
C ILE A 242 17.96 -23.22 14.94
N SER A 243 17.99 -22.47 13.84
CA SER A 243 17.48 -22.91 12.55
C SER A 243 18.18 -24.18 12.06
N ILE A 244 19.51 -24.22 12.10
CA ILE A 244 20.28 -25.41 11.72
C ILE A 244 19.99 -26.57 12.68
N GLY A 245 19.88 -26.30 13.99
CA GLY A 245 19.54 -27.30 15.00
C GLY A 245 18.18 -27.95 14.76
N ILE A 246 17.15 -27.16 14.41
CA ILE A 246 15.81 -27.67 14.06
C ILE A 246 15.88 -28.56 12.82
N VAL A 247 16.57 -28.12 11.76
CA VAL A 247 16.68 -28.90 10.52
C VAL A 247 17.43 -30.22 10.76
N LEU A 248 18.51 -30.21 11.54
CA LEU A 248 19.25 -31.44 11.89
C LEU A 248 18.45 -32.38 12.81
N ALA A 249 17.70 -31.84 13.77
CA ALA A 249 16.84 -32.64 14.64
C ALA A 249 15.75 -33.36 13.82
N TYR A 250 15.16 -32.66 12.85
CA TYR A 250 14.17 -33.22 11.94
C TYR A 250 14.77 -34.25 10.97
N SER A 251 15.94 -33.96 10.39
CA SER A 251 16.61 -34.86 9.43
C SER A 251 16.95 -36.24 10.01
N ASN A 252 17.19 -36.35 11.31
CA ASN A 252 17.68 -37.57 11.96
C ASN A 252 16.60 -38.31 12.77
N SER A 253 15.36 -37.80 12.79
CA SER A 253 14.29 -38.40 13.58
C SER A 253 13.16 -38.89 12.70
N ASP A 254 12.72 -40.12 12.94
CA ASP A 254 11.47 -40.66 12.38
C ASP A 254 10.25 -40.30 13.22
N TYR A 255 10.47 -39.56 14.32
CA TYR A 255 9.46 -39.22 15.33
C TYR A 255 8.70 -37.93 15.06
N TYR A 256 9.27 -36.98 14.32
CA TYR A 256 8.63 -35.69 14.04
C TYR A 256 8.05 -35.68 12.63
N PHE A 257 6.73 -35.52 12.52
CA PHE A 257 6.02 -35.36 11.25
C PHE A 257 5.76 -33.87 11.00
N ALA A 258 6.02 -33.42 9.76
CA ALA A 258 5.67 -32.09 9.31
C ALA A 258 4.96 -32.24 7.96
N ASP A 259 3.90 -31.47 7.74
CA ASP A 259 3.14 -31.41 6.47
C ASP A 259 3.97 -30.81 5.31
N VAL A 260 5.23 -30.49 5.57
CA VAL A 260 6.21 -30.02 4.61
C VAL A 260 7.18 -31.15 4.33
N ALA A 261 7.42 -31.43 3.05
CA ALA A 261 8.34 -32.45 2.53
C ALA A 261 9.83 -32.09 2.81
N ILE A 262 10.18 -31.89 4.08
CA ILE A 262 11.49 -31.41 4.51
C ILE A 262 12.53 -32.52 4.31
N LYS A 263 12.21 -33.79 4.58
CA LYS A 263 13.14 -34.90 4.37
C LYS A 263 13.49 -35.03 2.88
N GLU A 264 12.48 -34.96 2.02
CA GLU A 264 12.61 -35.00 0.57
C GLU A 264 13.43 -33.81 0.08
N LEU A 265 13.13 -32.61 0.56
CA LEU A 265 13.87 -31.39 0.24
C LEU A 265 15.34 -31.49 0.64
N LEU A 266 15.63 -31.99 1.85
CA LEU A 266 16.99 -32.18 2.35
C LEU A 266 17.75 -33.25 1.58
N SER A 267 17.06 -34.30 1.10
CA SER A 267 17.66 -35.36 0.29
C SER A 267 17.95 -34.93 -1.14
N ALA A 268 17.16 -33.99 -1.69
CA ALA A 268 17.31 -33.49 -3.05
C ALA A 268 18.51 -32.57 -3.23
N VAL A 269 19.13 -32.12 -2.13
CA VAL A 269 20.21 -31.14 -2.15
C VAL A 269 21.35 -31.56 -1.22
N PRO A 270 22.61 -31.16 -1.49
CA PRO A 270 23.70 -31.38 -0.55
C PRO A 270 23.56 -30.40 0.62
N PHE A 271 22.70 -30.74 1.59
CA PHE A 271 22.33 -29.85 2.70
C PHE A 271 23.53 -29.44 3.56
N ILE A 272 24.41 -30.39 3.92
CA ILE A 272 25.55 -30.13 4.81
C ILE A 272 26.48 -29.02 4.29
N PRO A 273 27.00 -29.08 3.04
CA PRO A 273 27.85 -28.00 2.54
C PRO A 273 27.10 -26.67 2.39
N MET A 274 25.81 -26.68 2.06
CA MET A 274 25.02 -25.44 2.03
C MET A 274 24.81 -24.83 3.42
N ALA A 275 24.63 -25.66 4.46
CA ALA A 275 24.55 -25.20 5.84
C ALA A 275 25.90 -24.63 6.34
N ILE A 276 27.02 -25.23 5.95
CA ILE A 276 28.35 -24.69 6.26
C ILE A 276 28.56 -23.32 5.57
N LEU A 277 28.18 -23.21 4.31
CA LEU A 277 28.30 -21.97 3.56
C LEU A 277 27.35 -20.87 4.07
N SER A 278 26.17 -21.23 4.58
CA SER A 278 25.25 -20.26 5.19
C SER A 278 25.77 -19.73 6.54
N ILE A 279 26.42 -20.58 7.35
CA ILE A 279 27.18 -20.15 8.54
C ILE A 279 28.26 -19.14 8.12
N LEU A 280 28.94 -19.37 7.01
CA LEU A 280 30.00 -18.47 6.54
C LEU A 280 29.44 -17.13 6.02
N ALA A 281 28.35 -17.19 5.25
CA ALA A 281 27.70 -16.05 4.63
C ALA A 281 27.05 -15.09 5.64
N ILE A 282 26.46 -15.63 6.72
CA ILE A 282 25.78 -14.83 7.75
C ILE A 282 26.67 -14.62 8.98
N GLY A 283 27.42 -15.65 9.38
CA GLY A 283 28.23 -15.64 10.58
C GLY A 283 29.42 -14.70 10.52
N ILE A 284 30.14 -14.63 9.38
CA ILE A 284 31.29 -13.71 9.27
C ILE A 284 30.86 -12.24 9.38
N PRO A 285 29.87 -11.73 8.62
CA PRO A 285 29.41 -10.35 8.77
C PRO A 285 28.95 -10.02 10.19
N CYS A 286 28.22 -10.93 10.82
CA CYS A 286 27.83 -10.81 12.23
C CYS A 286 29.04 -10.65 13.15
N LEU A 287 30.04 -11.53 13.05
CA LEU A 287 31.27 -11.42 13.84
C LEU A 287 32.02 -10.09 13.57
N LEU A 288 32.06 -9.62 12.32
CA LEU A 288 32.66 -8.33 11.98
C LEU A 288 31.88 -7.15 12.59
N PHE A 289 30.55 -7.21 12.65
CA PHE A 289 29.74 -6.19 13.32
C PHE A 289 29.91 -6.20 14.83
N ILE A 290 30.10 -7.36 15.45
CA ILE A 290 30.47 -7.45 16.87
C ILE A 290 31.83 -6.80 17.12
N VAL A 291 32.84 -7.10 16.29
CA VAL A 291 34.17 -6.48 16.38
C VAL A 291 34.09 -4.96 16.17
N LEU A 292 33.29 -4.50 15.20
CA LEU A 292 33.06 -3.08 14.95
C LEU A 292 32.35 -2.39 16.13
N GLY A 293 31.32 -3.03 16.69
CA GLY A 293 30.61 -2.54 17.88
C GLY A 293 31.54 -2.42 19.09
N LEU A 294 32.33 -3.45 19.39
CA LEU A 294 33.33 -3.42 20.46
C LEU A 294 34.39 -2.36 20.23
N PHE A 295 34.85 -2.18 18.99
CA PHE A 295 35.78 -1.11 18.63
C PHE A 295 35.18 0.29 18.90
N LEU A 296 33.88 0.50 18.60
CA LEU A 296 33.19 1.75 18.88
C LEU A 296 33.04 2.01 20.39
N LEU A 297 32.81 0.98 21.20
CA LEU A 297 32.69 1.06 22.66
C LEU A 297 34.04 1.33 23.35
N THR A 298 35.05 0.52 23.07
CA THR A 298 36.31 0.52 23.84
C THR A 298 37.39 1.40 23.22
N ARG A 299 37.23 1.85 21.96
CA ARG A 299 38.21 2.62 21.18
C ARG A 299 39.59 1.93 21.04
N ARG A 300 39.68 0.66 21.42
CA ARG A 300 40.87 -0.19 21.27
C ARG A 300 40.65 -1.10 20.06
N ARG A 301 41.69 -1.24 19.23
CA ARG A 301 41.69 -2.26 18.17
C ARG A 301 41.97 -3.61 18.79
N PHE A 302 40.96 -4.49 18.78
CA PHE A 302 41.09 -5.87 19.24
C PHE A 302 41.63 -6.81 18.16
N VAL A 303 41.42 -6.46 16.88
CA VAL A 303 41.72 -7.32 15.73
C VAL A 303 42.64 -6.59 14.76
N ASN A 304 43.61 -7.32 14.21
CA ASN A 304 44.52 -6.80 13.20
C ASN A 304 43.80 -6.61 11.85
N TRP A 305 44.14 -5.57 11.10
CA TRP A 305 43.51 -5.26 9.80
C TRP A 305 43.58 -6.42 8.82
N LEU A 306 44.69 -7.15 8.82
CA LEU A 306 44.88 -8.33 7.97
C LEU A 306 43.82 -9.41 8.22
N ILE A 307 43.44 -9.65 9.47
CA ILE A 307 42.40 -10.64 9.83
C ILE A 307 41.04 -10.20 9.28
N ILE A 308 40.72 -8.90 9.36
CA ILE A 308 39.47 -8.36 8.82
C ILE A 308 39.41 -8.57 7.30
N PHE A 309 40.48 -8.25 6.57
CA PHE A 309 40.53 -8.46 5.12
C PHE A 309 40.41 -9.93 4.72
N ILE A 310 41.08 -10.83 5.44
CA ILE A 310 40.97 -12.28 5.20
C ILE A 310 39.52 -12.74 5.43
N SER A 311 38.89 -12.34 6.54
CA SER A 311 37.49 -12.69 6.82
C SER A 311 36.54 -12.18 5.74
N ILE A 312 36.71 -10.94 5.26
CA ILE A 312 35.90 -10.38 4.16
C ILE A 312 36.11 -11.18 2.88
N ALA A 313 37.34 -11.56 2.54
CA ALA A 313 37.61 -12.37 1.35
C ALA A 313 36.95 -13.75 1.45
N ILE A 314 37.05 -14.41 2.61
CA ILE A 314 36.39 -15.70 2.88
C ILE A 314 34.87 -15.57 2.76
N TRP A 315 34.29 -14.49 3.29
CA TRP A 315 32.85 -14.22 3.19
C TRP A 315 32.40 -14.05 1.73
N ILE A 316 33.12 -13.27 0.94
CA ILE A 316 32.79 -13.04 -0.49
C ILE A 316 32.84 -14.36 -1.26
N ILE A 317 33.89 -15.16 -1.05
CA ILE A 317 34.03 -16.46 -1.72
C ILE A 317 32.91 -17.40 -1.28
N GLY A 318 32.66 -17.52 0.02
CA GLY A 318 31.62 -18.38 0.59
C GLY A 318 30.22 -18.01 0.10
N SER A 319 29.88 -16.73 0.11
CA SER A 319 28.59 -16.23 -0.39
C SER A 319 28.43 -16.49 -1.89
N SER A 320 29.51 -16.32 -2.68
CA SER A 320 29.47 -16.57 -4.12
C SER A 320 29.20 -18.05 -4.43
N ILE A 321 29.88 -18.95 -3.72
CA ILE A 321 29.65 -20.40 -3.85
C ILE A 321 28.22 -20.75 -3.42
N LEU A 322 27.73 -20.20 -2.30
CA LEU A 322 26.37 -20.42 -1.84
C LEU A 322 25.34 -20.01 -2.90
N THR A 323 25.48 -18.83 -3.49
CA THR A 323 24.59 -18.35 -4.56
C THR A 323 24.58 -19.30 -5.76
N VAL A 324 25.76 -19.78 -6.19
CA VAL A 324 25.85 -20.74 -7.30
C VAL A 324 25.16 -22.07 -6.97
N LEU A 325 25.34 -22.59 -5.75
CA LEU A 325 24.68 -23.82 -5.32
C LEU A 325 23.17 -23.67 -5.25
N VAL A 326 22.67 -22.55 -4.71
CA VAL A 326 21.22 -22.27 -4.65
C VAL A 326 20.62 -22.25 -6.04
N ILE A 327 21.25 -21.57 -7.01
CA ILE A 327 20.79 -21.53 -8.40
C ILE A 327 20.83 -22.93 -9.05
N ARG A 328 21.89 -23.70 -8.78
CA ARG A 328 22.06 -25.03 -9.37
C ARG A 328 21.01 -26.03 -8.87
N TYR A 329 20.70 -26.00 -7.58
CA TYR A 329 19.80 -26.96 -6.93
C TYR A 329 18.36 -26.46 -6.80
N SER A 330 18.05 -25.22 -7.18
CA SER A 330 16.67 -24.71 -7.18
C SER A 330 15.68 -25.59 -7.95
N PRO A 331 15.97 -26.13 -9.16
CA PRO A 331 15.01 -27.02 -9.83
C PRO A 331 14.80 -28.32 -9.07
N ASP A 332 15.84 -28.90 -8.47
CA ASP A 332 15.75 -30.14 -7.71
C ASP A 332 14.90 -29.95 -6.45
N MET A 333 15.03 -28.81 -5.78
CA MET A 333 14.16 -28.43 -4.65
C MET A 333 12.70 -28.33 -5.07
N VAL A 334 12.42 -27.70 -6.21
CA VAL A 334 11.05 -27.56 -6.73
C VAL A 334 10.47 -28.94 -7.07
N ASN A 335 11.25 -29.78 -7.75
CA ASN A 335 10.83 -31.13 -8.09
C ASN A 335 10.61 -31.99 -6.83
N ALA A 336 11.48 -31.88 -5.83
CA ALA A 336 11.31 -32.60 -4.56
C ALA A 336 10.01 -32.20 -3.84
N ILE A 337 9.60 -30.93 -3.94
CA ILE A 337 8.34 -30.46 -3.36
C ILE A 337 7.13 -30.91 -4.18
N ILE A 338 7.19 -30.82 -5.51
CA ILE A 338 6.07 -31.17 -6.41
C ILE A 338 5.82 -32.68 -6.44
N TYR A 339 6.90 -33.46 -6.49
CA TYR A 339 6.85 -34.92 -6.56
C TYR A 339 7.01 -35.58 -5.19
N ALA A 340 6.92 -34.82 -4.10
CA ALA A 340 6.88 -35.37 -2.76
C ALA A 340 5.73 -36.39 -2.67
N PRO A 341 5.98 -37.63 -2.21
CA PRO A 341 4.93 -38.63 -2.04
C PRO A 341 3.77 -38.13 -1.18
N SER A 342 4.06 -37.26 -0.20
CA SER A 342 3.08 -36.61 0.66
C SER A 342 2.18 -35.57 -0.02
N ARG A 343 2.45 -35.20 -1.28
CA ARG A 343 1.63 -34.25 -2.06
C ARG A 343 1.00 -34.84 -3.31
N GLN A 344 1.32 -36.09 -3.64
CA GLN A 344 0.65 -36.74 -4.76
C GLN A 344 -0.73 -37.20 -4.29
N PRO A 345 -1.80 -36.88 -5.05
CA PRO A 345 -3.12 -37.37 -4.72
C PRO A 345 -3.10 -38.90 -4.81
N VAL A 346 -3.23 -39.56 -3.66
CA VAL A 346 -3.46 -41.00 -3.64
C VAL A 346 -4.87 -41.20 -4.17
N LYS A 347 -4.98 -41.91 -5.30
CA LYS A 347 -6.26 -42.33 -5.88
C LYS A 347 -6.37 -43.84 -5.71
N GLU A 348 -7.23 -44.25 -4.79
CA GLU A 348 -7.58 -45.65 -4.59
C GLU A 348 -9.03 -45.88 -5.00
N ASN A 349 -9.25 -46.97 -5.74
CA ASN A 349 -10.56 -47.37 -6.21
C ASN A 349 -10.96 -48.65 -5.47
N PHE A 350 -12.10 -48.60 -4.79
CA PHE A 350 -12.70 -49.73 -4.09
C PHE A 350 -13.96 -50.17 -4.83
N ARG A 351 -14.03 -51.45 -5.18
CA ARG A 351 -15.27 -52.04 -5.68
C ARG A 351 -16.16 -52.34 -4.48
N LEU A 352 -17.38 -51.83 -4.52
CA LEU A 352 -18.35 -52.00 -3.44
C LEU A 352 -19.34 -53.11 -3.79
N ASN A 353 -19.97 -53.69 -2.78
CA ASN A 353 -21.21 -54.41 -2.98
C ASN A 353 -22.39 -53.43 -3.21
N PRO A 354 -23.57 -53.88 -3.64
CA PRO A 354 -24.75 -53.02 -3.70
C PRO A 354 -25.09 -52.44 -2.32
N VAL A 355 -25.13 -51.11 -2.21
CA VAL A 355 -25.39 -50.36 -0.98
C VAL A 355 -26.68 -49.57 -1.12
N THR A 356 -27.51 -49.58 -0.09
CA THR A 356 -28.77 -48.82 -0.01
C THR A 356 -28.68 -47.62 0.94
N SER A 357 -27.73 -47.63 1.87
CA SER A 357 -27.52 -46.52 2.81
C SER A 357 -26.05 -46.20 3.09
N ILE A 358 -25.73 -44.93 3.29
CA ILE A 358 -24.37 -44.46 3.58
C ILE A 358 -24.37 -43.72 4.92
N GLU A 359 -23.45 -44.07 5.81
CA GLU A 359 -23.23 -43.41 7.08
C GLU A 359 -21.78 -42.92 7.16
N TYR A 360 -21.56 -41.64 7.42
CA TYR A 360 -20.21 -41.12 7.55
C TYR A 360 -20.07 -39.94 8.51
N SER A 361 -18.91 -39.84 9.15
CA SER A 361 -18.58 -38.73 10.05
C SER A 361 -17.12 -38.31 9.91
N GLY A 362 -16.86 -37.01 9.97
CA GLY A 362 -15.49 -36.51 10.00
C GLY A 362 -15.31 -35.09 9.44
N HIS A 363 -14.74 -34.22 10.29
CA HIS A 363 -14.29 -32.88 9.90
C HIS A 363 -13.28 -33.00 8.76
N SER A 364 -13.58 -32.41 7.59
CA SER A 364 -12.80 -32.45 6.33
C SER A 364 -13.06 -33.65 5.39
N MET A 365 -14.15 -34.42 5.57
CA MET A 365 -14.62 -35.37 4.55
C MET A 365 -15.59 -34.69 3.56
N TYR A 366 -15.29 -34.79 2.28
CA TYR A 366 -16.14 -34.31 1.19
C TYR A 366 -16.62 -35.48 0.32
N VAL A 367 -17.89 -35.85 0.45
CA VAL A 367 -18.50 -36.97 -0.28
C VAL A 367 -19.23 -36.46 -1.53
N VAL A 368 -18.95 -37.07 -2.68
CA VAL A 368 -19.63 -36.79 -3.95
C VAL A 368 -20.36 -38.04 -4.42
N LEU A 369 -21.67 -37.94 -4.63
CA LEU A 369 -22.48 -39.02 -5.20
C LEU A 369 -22.71 -38.78 -6.69
N GLU A 370 -22.35 -39.76 -7.51
CA GLU A 370 -22.52 -39.73 -8.97
C GLU A 370 -23.29 -40.96 -9.46
N GLU A 371 -23.86 -40.85 -10.66
CA GLU A 371 -24.57 -41.96 -11.31
C GLU A 371 -23.57 -42.97 -11.88
N GLY A 372 -23.82 -44.26 -11.64
CA GLY A 372 -23.00 -45.32 -12.21
C GLY A 372 -23.69 -46.68 -12.20
N ASP A 373 -23.47 -47.46 -13.26
CA ASP A 373 -24.06 -48.79 -13.44
C ASP A 373 -23.54 -49.82 -12.43
N SER A 374 -22.33 -49.60 -11.90
CA SER A 374 -21.68 -50.48 -10.94
C SER A 374 -21.24 -49.71 -9.70
N PRO A 375 -21.47 -50.24 -8.49
CA PRO A 375 -21.09 -49.59 -7.23
C PRO A 375 -19.56 -49.49 -7.12
N LEU A 376 -19.04 -48.25 -7.18
CA LEU A 376 -17.61 -47.94 -7.15
C LEU A 376 -17.35 -46.77 -6.20
N MET A 377 -16.33 -46.89 -5.37
CA MET A 377 -15.82 -45.80 -4.56
C MET A 377 -14.42 -45.41 -5.02
N GLU A 378 -14.21 -44.11 -5.23
CA GLU A 378 -12.93 -43.50 -5.53
C GLU A 378 -12.55 -42.55 -4.39
N VAL A 379 -11.49 -42.87 -3.66
CA VAL A 379 -10.96 -42.04 -2.58
C VAL A 379 -9.77 -41.24 -3.11
N LYS A 380 -9.85 -39.92 -2.98
CA LYS A 380 -8.76 -38.97 -3.26
C LYS A 380 -8.35 -38.26 -1.99
N SER A 381 -7.08 -38.38 -1.63
CA SER A 381 -6.49 -37.69 -0.50
C SER A 381 -5.20 -37.00 -0.92
N ILE A 382 -5.01 -35.76 -0.49
CA ILE A 382 -3.77 -35.00 -0.73
C ILE A 382 -2.82 -35.08 0.48
N MET A 383 -3.34 -35.28 1.70
CA MET A 383 -2.55 -35.17 2.95
C MET A 383 -2.86 -36.21 4.04
N LEU A 384 -3.69 -37.20 3.76
CA LEU A 384 -3.93 -38.31 4.69
C LEU A 384 -3.48 -39.64 4.06
N PRO A 385 -2.67 -40.45 4.77
CA PRO A 385 -2.38 -41.81 4.35
C PRO A 385 -3.68 -42.56 4.09
N PRO A 386 -3.82 -43.35 3.00
CA PRO A 386 -5.04 -44.12 2.75
C PRO A 386 -5.44 -45.00 3.96
N GLU A 387 -4.48 -45.41 4.78
CA GLU A 387 -4.70 -46.18 6.02
C GLU A 387 -5.51 -45.45 7.11
N SER A 388 -5.63 -44.11 7.07
CA SER A 388 -6.48 -43.37 8.01
C SER A 388 -7.96 -43.37 7.62
N PHE A 389 -8.28 -43.80 6.39
CA PHE A 389 -9.64 -43.99 5.94
C PHE A 389 -10.02 -45.46 6.13
N SER A 390 -11.08 -45.71 6.90
CA SER A 390 -11.67 -47.04 7.03
C SER A 390 -13.10 -47.02 6.51
N TYR A 391 -13.45 -48.07 5.76
CA TYR A 391 -14.81 -48.35 5.35
C TYR A 391 -15.23 -49.75 5.81
N GLU A 392 -16.48 -49.87 6.23
CA GLU A 392 -17.11 -51.14 6.59
C GLU A 392 -18.41 -51.28 5.79
N GLU A 393 -18.63 -52.48 5.26
CA GLU A 393 -19.87 -52.86 4.58
C GLU A 393 -20.63 -53.84 5.46
N ASP A 394 -21.83 -53.45 5.93
CA ASP A 394 -22.67 -54.27 6.80
C ASP A 394 -24.11 -54.25 6.28
N GLU A 395 -24.63 -55.39 5.84
CA GLU A 395 -26.02 -55.58 5.37
C GLU A 395 -26.58 -54.47 4.45
N GLY A 396 -25.77 -53.96 3.51
CA GLY A 396 -26.18 -52.90 2.56
C GLY A 396 -26.01 -51.46 3.08
N VAL A 397 -25.41 -51.30 4.26
CA VAL A 397 -24.97 -50.03 4.84
C VAL A 397 -23.47 -49.87 4.60
N LEU A 398 -23.06 -48.73 4.05
CA LEU A 398 -21.67 -48.34 3.88
C LEU A 398 -21.28 -47.32 4.95
N LYS A 399 -20.44 -47.74 5.90
CA LYS A 399 -19.93 -46.88 6.96
C LYS A 399 -18.55 -46.35 6.60
N LEU A 400 -18.38 -45.04 6.56
CA LEU A 400 -17.10 -44.38 6.30
C LEU A 400 -16.62 -43.67 7.56
N SER A 401 -15.37 -43.92 7.93
CA SER A 401 -14.75 -43.30 9.10
C SER A 401 -13.36 -42.80 8.76
N LEU A 402 -13.06 -41.58 9.20
CA LEU A 402 -11.70 -41.04 9.25
C LEU A 402 -11.14 -41.27 10.64
N LYS A 403 -10.14 -42.13 10.77
CA LYS A 403 -9.36 -42.23 12.01
C LYS A 403 -8.58 -40.94 12.18
N GLU A 404 -8.87 -40.19 13.24
CA GLU A 404 -8.05 -39.03 13.63
C GLU A 404 -6.61 -39.52 13.85
N VAL A 405 -5.70 -39.04 13.00
CA VAL A 405 -4.26 -39.20 13.23
C VAL A 405 -3.92 -38.42 14.51
N GLU A 406 -3.34 -39.07 15.52
CA GLU A 406 -2.96 -38.44 16.79
C GLU A 406 -2.22 -37.12 16.55
N LYS A 407 -2.90 -35.99 16.79
CA LYS A 407 -2.39 -34.62 16.61
C LYS A 407 -1.17 -34.29 17.46
N GLU A 408 -0.85 -35.11 18.47
CA GLU A 408 0.23 -34.84 19.45
C GLU A 408 1.63 -34.76 18.84
N ARG A 409 1.83 -35.22 17.60
CA ARG A 409 3.16 -35.38 17.00
C ARG A 409 3.40 -34.52 15.76
N CYS A 410 2.49 -33.58 15.47
CA CYS A 410 2.57 -32.70 14.31
C CYS A 410 2.87 -31.24 14.73
N ILE A 411 4.00 -30.70 14.29
CA ILE A 411 4.40 -29.31 14.62
C ILE A 411 3.67 -28.29 13.73
N ILE A 412 3.39 -28.65 12.47
CA ILE A 412 2.67 -27.84 11.47
C ILE A 412 1.76 -28.79 10.68
N CYS A 413 0.45 -28.70 10.90
CA CYS A 413 -0.56 -29.51 10.21
C CYS A 413 -1.55 -28.60 9.48
N SER A 414 -1.66 -28.73 8.16
CA SER A 414 -2.86 -28.32 7.43
C SER A 414 -3.81 -29.51 7.38
N SER A 415 -5.08 -29.32 7.73
CA SER A 415 -6.10 -30.36 7.56
C SER A 415 -6.40 -30.49 6.06
N GLY A 416 -5.64 -31.30 5.34
CA GLY A 416 -6.03 -31.68 3.99
C GLY A 416 -7.32 -32.51 4.05
N GLY A 417 -8.32 -32.12 3.26
CA GLY A 417 -9.58 -32.86 3.19
C GLY A 417 -9.45 -34.16 2.39
N VAL A 418 -10.32 -35.13 2.70
CA VAL A 418 -10.48 -36.36 1.92
C VAL A 418 -11.71 -36.22 1.04
N GLN A 419 -11.53 -36.37 -0.27
CA GLN A 419 -12.63 -36.43 -1.21
C GLN A 419 -12.97 -37.89 -1.51
N VAL A 420 -14.20 -38.29 -1.22
CA VAL A 420 -14.73 -39.62 -1.51
C VAL A 420 -15.79 -39.48 -2.60
N THR A 421 -15.56 -40.08 -3.76
CA THR A 421 -16.54 -40.12 -4.86
C THR A 421 -17.16 -41.50 -4.90
N ILE A 422 -18.49 -41.59 -4.81
CA ILE A 422 -19.22 -42.85 -4.77
C ILE A 422 -20.18 -42.86 -5.95
N SER A 423 -19.97 -43.80 -6.88
CA SER A 423 -20.82 -44.06 -8.02
C SER A 423 -21.77 -45.20 -7.68
N LEU A 424 -23.08 -44.95 -7.68
CA LEU A 424 -24.11 -45.94 -7.34
C LEU A 424 -25.28 -45.85 -8.32
N PRO A 425 -25.97 -46.98 -8.60
CA PRO A 425 -27.17 -46.98 -9.43
C PRO A 425 -28.40 -46.41 -8.69
N SER A 426 -28.49 -46.63 -7.38
CA SER A 426 -29.57 -46.14 -6.52
C SER A 426 -29.07 -46.01 -5.08
N ILE A 427 -29.68 -45.10 -4.31
CA ILE A 427 -29.43 -44.92 -2.88
C ILE A 427 -30.71 -44.45 -2.21
N GLU A 428 -31.00 -44.94 -1.00
CA GLU A 428 -32.25 -44.63 -0.29
C GLU A 428 -32.01 -43.69 0.90
N LYS A 429 -30.91 -43.87 1.64
CA LYS A 429 -30.66 -43.12 2.88
C LYS A 429 -29.19 -42.69 3.05
N ILE A 430 -28.98 -41.48 3.56
CA ILE A 430 -27.67 -40.94 3.92
C ILE A 430 -27.73 -40.38 5.34
N THR A 431 -26.79 -40.78 6.19
CA THR A 431 -26.60 -40.22 7.53
C THR A 431 -25.21 -39.58 7.59
N MET A 432 -25.12 -38.31 7.98
CA MET A 432 -23.83 -37.60 8.03
C MET A 432 -23.68 -36.67 9.23
N HIS A 433 -22.46 -36.55 9.74
CA HIS A 433 -22.13 -35.64 10.85
C HIS A 433 -20.80 -34.92 10.59
N ASP A 434 -20.75 -33.60 10.84
CA ASP A 434 -19.54 -32.76 10.73
C ASP A 434 -18.85 -32.84 9.35
N SER A 435 -19.61 -32.88 8.25
CA SER A 435 -19.08 -33.25 6.93
C SER A 435 -19.77 -32.54 5.76
N SER A 436 -19.34 -32.80 4.54
CA SER A 436 -19.91 -32.17 3.34
C SER A 436 -20.38 -33.20 2.31
N LEU A 437 -21.57 -32.98 1.74
CA LEU A 437 -22.17 -33.82 0.70
C LEU A 437 -22.41 -33.03 -0.59
N LYS A 438 -22.10 -33.65 -1.74
CA LYS A 438 -22.57 -33.19 -3.04
C LYS A 438 -23.23 -34.31 -3.84
N VAL A 439 -24.51 -34.15 -4.19
CA VAL A 439 -25.28 -35.09 -5.00
C VAL A 439 -25.35 -34.60 -6.45
N ARG A 440 -24.77 -35.36 -7.37
CA ARG A 440 -24.83 -35.14 -8.83
C ARG A 440 -25.54 -36.27 -9.59
N ASN A 441 -25.99 -37.29 -8.90
CA ASN A 441 -26.63 -38.46 -9.51
C ASN A 441 -28.05 -38.09 -9.99
N SER A 442 -28.37 -38.38 -11.26
CA SER A 442 -29.68 -38.14 -11.88
C SER A 442 -30.66 -39.32 -11.76
N GLY A 443 -30.18 -40.50 -11.38
CA GLY A 443 -30.98 -41.72 -11.24
C GLY A 443 -31.68 -41.87 -9.88
N ILE A 444 -31.36 -41.03 -8.89
CA ILE A 444 -31.96 -41.08 -7.55
C ILE A 444 -33.36 -40.46 -7.62
N ARG A 445 -34.39 -41.29 -7.38
CA ARG A 445 -35.78 -40.82 -7.31
C ARG A 445 -36.15 -40.36 -5.91
N GLU A 446 -35.87 -41.20 -4.92
CA GLU A 446 -36.19 -40.93 -3.51
C GLU A 446 -34.91 -40.95 -2.67
N LEU A 447 -34.74 -39.95 -1.79
CA LEU A 447 -33.56 -39.83 -0.93
C LEU A 447 -33.92 -39.35 0.47
N SER A 448 -33.50 -40.08 1.50
CA SER A 448 -33.55 -39.63 2.89
C SER A 448 -32.18 -39.16 3.35
N ILE A 449 -32.07 -37.94 3.88
CA ILE A 449 -30.84 -37.37 4.43
C ILE A 449 -31.08 -37.04 5.91
N ASN A 450 -30.26 -37.62 6.78
CA ASN A 450 -30.13 -37.22 8.18
C ASN A 450 -28.75 -36.57 8.37
N SER A 451 -28.72 -35.31 8.76
CA SER A 451 -27.47 -34.54 8.84
C SER A 451 -27.37 -33.67 10.09
N SER A 452 -26.14 -33.48 10.56
CA SER A 452 -25.84 -32.45 11.55
C SER A 452 -24.51 -31.74 11.31
N ASN A 453 -24.48 -30.42 11.51
CA ASN A 453 -23.31 -29.57 11.36
C ASN A 453 -22.57 -29.78 10.00
N SER A 454 -23.33 -29.84 8.92
CA SER A 454 -22.89 -30.30 7.60
C SER A 454 -23.28 -29.36 6.46
N ASP A 455 -22.52 -29.39 5.37
CA ASP A 455 -22.80 -28.63 4.14
C ASP A 455 -23.31 -29.59 3.04
N ILE A 456 -24.53 -29.38 2.53
CA ILE A 456 -25.18 -30.26 1.55
C ILE A 456 -25.47 -29.49 0.26
N SER A 457 -25.09 -30.06 -0.88
CA SER A 457 -25.39 -29.52 -2.21
C SER A 457 -26.01 -30.59 -3.12
N VAL A 458 -27.23 -30.39 -3.58
CA VAL A 458 -27.92 -31.31 -4.50
C VAL A 458 -28.10 -30.62 -5.84
N VAL A 459 -27.44 -31.10 -6.89
CA VAL A 459 -27.37 -30.39 -8.18
C VAL A 459 -28.53 -30.76 -9.12
N ASN A 460 -28.96 -32.02 -9.12
CA ASN A 460 -29.92 -32.55 -10.09
C ASN A 460 -31.35 -32.60 -9.53
N ARG A 461 -32.31 -32.91 -10.42
CA ARG A 461 -33.73 -33.08 -10.06
C ARG A 461 -33.94 -34.34 -9.24
N LEU A 462 -34.74 -34.27 -8.18
CA LEU A 462 -35.18 -35.41 -7.37
C LEU A 462 -36.71 -35.50 -7.38
N ASP A 463 -37.26 -36.71 -7.30
CA ASP A 463 -38.72 -36.89 -7.23
C ASP A 463 -39.23 -36.70 -5.80
N ARG A 464 -38.51 -37.22 -4.80
CA ARG A 464 -38.85 -37.06 -3.38
C ARG A 464 -37.59 -36.98 -2.51
N ILE A 465 -37.58 -36.06 -1.55
CA ILE A 465 -36.50 -35.97 -0.56
C ILE A 465 -37.06 -35.85 0.86
N PHE A 466 -36.53 -36.68 1.76
CA PHE A 466 -36.78 -36.59 3.20
C PHE A 466 -35.56 -35.97 3.89
N LEU A 467 -35.71 -34.84 4.56
CA LEU A 467 -34.63 -34.08 5.20
C LEU A 467 -34.83 -34.00 6.71
N ASP A 468 -33.92 -34.58 7.48
CA ASP A 468 -33.79 -34.36 8.92
C ASP A 468 -32.44 -33.70 9.18
N SER A 469 -32.45 -32.41 9.46
CA SER A 469 -31.26 -31.55 9.40
C SER A 469 -31.11 -30.70 10.64
N ASN A 470 -29.88 -30.59 11.16
CA ASN A 470 -29.57 -29.83 12.36
C ASN A 470 -28.26 -29.03 12.23
N ASN A 471 -28.35 -27.70 12.29
CA ASN A 471 -27.21 -26.79 12.12
C ASN A 471 -26.48 -26.96 10.77
N ASP A 472 -27.22 -27.22 9.69
CA ASP A 472 -26.67 -27.46 8.36
C ASP A 472 -26.89 -26.28 7.40
N ARG A 473 -26.13 -26.27 6.32
CA ARG A 473 -26.38 -25.42 5.14
C ARG A 473 -26.68 -26.29 3.94
N ILE A 474 -27.86 -26.11 3.36
CA ILE A 474 -28.38 -26.94 2.27
C ILE A 474 -28.66 -26.08 1.04
N GLU A 475 -28.13 -26.49 -0.11
CA GLU A 475 -28.35 -25.83 -1.41
C GLU A 475 -28.84 -26.84 -2.46
N PHE A 476 -30.04 -26.62 -2.98
CA PHE A 476 -30.59 -27.35 -4.12
C PHE A 476 -30.31 -26.58 -5.42
N GLY A 477 -30.00 -27.27 -6.51
CA GLY A 477 -29.72 -26.70 -7.83
C GLY A 477 -30.72 -27.11 -8.91
N GLY A 478 -31.40 -28.25 -8.74
CA GLY A 478 -32.41 -28.81 -9.66
C GLY A 478 -33.82 -28.80 -9.06
N GLY A 479 -34.85 -29.03 -9.88
CA GLY A 479 -36.24 -29.12 -9.40
C GLY A 479 -36.45 -30.28 -8.43
N ILE A 480 -37.46 -30.21 -7.56
CA ILE A 480 -37.73 -31.27 -6.58
C ILE A 480 -39.21 -31.60 -6.60
N GLY A 481 -39.61 -32.85 -6.77
CA GLY A 481 -41.03 -33.21 -6.72
C GLY A 481 -41.63 -32.93 -5.35
N SER A 482 -41.27 -33.72 -4.33
CA SER A 482 -41.69 -33.53 -2.94
C SER A 482 -40.51 -33.32 -1.99
N ILE A 483 -40.62 -32.37 -1.06
CA ILE A 483 -39.67 -32.17 0.05
C ILE A 483 -40.41 -32.39 1.37
N GLU A 484 -39.93 -33.30 2.20
CA GLU A 484 -40.56 -33.62 3.49
C GLU A 484 -39.52 -33.66 4.63
N GLY A 485 -39.88 -33.25 5.85
CA GLY A 485 -39.06 -33.51 7.04
C GLY A 485 -38.92 -32.37 8.05
N SER A 486 -37.85 -32.41 8.85
CA SER A 486 -37.60 -31.53 9.98
C SER A 486 -36.25 -30.83 9.83
N ILE A 487 -36.24 -29.51 9.98
CA ILE A 487 -35.05 -28.68 9.81
C ILE A 487 -34.91 -27.81 11.06
N ILE A 488 -33.76 -27.92 11.72
CA ILE A 488 -33.46 -27.27 13.00
C ILE A 488 -32.19 -26.44 12.86
N SER A 489 -32.22 -25.18 13.27
CA SER A 489 -31.10 -24.23 13.20
C SER A 489 -30.32 -24.23 11.88
N SER A 490 -30.99 -24.53 10.75
CA SER A 490 -30.34 -24.76 9.47
C SER A 490 -30.82 -23.77 8.40
N LYS A 491 -30.01 -23.60 7.35
CA LYS A 491 -30.34 -22.72 6.23
C LYS A 491 -30.49 -23.52 4.95
N VAL A 492 -31.68 -23.48 4.35
CA VAL A 492 -31.98 -24.16 3.09
C VAL A 492 -32.18 -23.15 1.97
N SER A 493 -31.55 -23.37 0.82
CA SER A 493 -31.78 -22.61 -0.40
C SER A 493 -32.21 -23.51 -1.55
N CYS A 494 -33.34 -23.20 -2.18
CA CYS A 494 -33.87 -23.94 -3.32
C CYS A 494 -34.29 -22.98 -4.43
N PRO A 495 -33.57 -22.81 -5.54
CA PRO A 495 -33.89 -21.79 -6.57
C PRO A 495 -34.95 -22.25 -7.59
N SER A 496 -35.29 -23.54 -7.63
CA SER A 496 -36.07 -24.25 -8.66
C SER A 496 -37.48 -24.61 -8.18
N GLU A 497 -38.37 -25.09 -9.07
CA GLU A 497 -39.77 -25.48 -8.77
C GLU A 497 -39.89 -26.72 -7.86
N ALA A 498 -40.98 -26.79 -7.09
CA ALA A 498 -41.40 -28.02 -6.41
C ALA A 498 -42.91 -28.29 -6.47
N GLU A 499 -43.31 -29.56 -6.50
CA GLU A 499 -44.72 -29.96 -6.52
C GLU A 499 -45.31 -29.89 -5.11
N SER A 500 -44.66 -30.50 -4.11
CA SER A 500 -45.12 -30.46 -2.72
C SER A 500 -43.98 -30.19 -1.74
N VAL A 501 -44.25 -29.39 -0.70
CA VAL A 501 -43.30 -29.10 0.37
C VAL A 501 -44.00 -29.28 1.72
N ASN A 502 -43.50 -30.18 2.57
CA ASN A 502 -44.03 -30.46 3.90
C ASN A 502 -42.90 -30.41 4.94
N LEU A 503 -42.69 -29.25 5.58
CA LEU A 503 -41.51 -29.01 6.42
C LEU A 503 -41.87 -28.52 7.82
N SER A 504 -41.22 -29.11 8.82
CA SER A 504 -41.19 -28.61 10.20
C SER A 504 -39.89 -27.82 10.41
N LEU A 505 -39.98 -26.52 10.63
CA LEU A 505 -38.85 -25.61 10.83
C LEU A 505 -38.77 -25.15 12.28
N ASN A 506 -37.58 -25.21 12.86
CA ASN A 506 -37.28 -24.70 14.19
C ASN A 506 -35.99 -23.87 14.15
N ASP A 507 -36.05 -22.59 14.54
CA ASP A 507 -34.91 -21.65 14.45
C ASP A 507 -34.20 -21.66 13.08
N SER A 508 -34.95 -21.91 12.00
CA SER A 508 -34.39 -22.22 10.68
C SER A 508 -34.86 -21.24 9.60
N ILE A 509 -34.04 -21.08 8.57
CA ILE A 509 -34.34 -20.21 7.42
C ILE A 509 -34.46 -21.05 6.16
N PHE A 510 -35.64 -21.04 5.55
CA PHE A 510 -35.89 -21.64 4.25
C PHE A 510 -36.06 -20.53 3.20
N ASN A 511 -35.15 -20.49 2.22
CA ASN A 511 -35.15 -19.54 1.11
C ASN A 511 -35.31 -20.27 -0.22
N GLY A 512 -36.54 -20.38 -0.68
CA GLY A 512 -36.89 -21.18 -1.83
C GLY A 512 -37.56 -20.42 -2.98
N PHE A 513 -37.61 -21.09 -4.13
CA PHE A 513 -38.63 -21.01 -5.15
C PHE A 513 -38.71 -19.69 -5.90
N LYS A 514 -37.76 -19.45 -6.82
CA LYS A 514 -38.04 -18.58 -7.98
C LYS A 514 -39.06 -19.21 -8.95
N GLY A 515 -39.26 -20.53 -8.86
CA GLY A 515 -40.29 -21.28 -9.57
C GLY A 515 -41.44 -21.67 -8.65
N LYS A 516 -42.65 -21.83 -9.20
CA LYS A 516 -43.91 -21.99 -8.45
C LYS A 516 -43.94 -23.28 -7.61
N VAL A 517 -44.27 -23.20 -6.31
CA VAL A 517 -44.60 -24.37 -5.45
C VAL A 517 -46.08 -24.70 -5.59
N HIS A 518 -46.46 -25.95 -5.89
CA HIS A 518 -47.89 -26.29 -6.03
C HIS A 518 -48.62 -26.42 -4.70
N GLU A 519 -48.11 -27.20 -3.74
CA GLU A 519 -48.70 -27.42 -2.43
C GLU A 519 -47.65 -27.25 -1.31
N GLY A 520 -47.97 -26.49 -0.27
CA GLY A 520 -47.04 -26.19 0.83
C GLY A 520 -47.69 -26.40 2.20
N ASN A 521 -47.05 -27.16 3.07
CA ASN A 521 -47.43 -27.34 4.47
C ASN A 521 -46.22 -27.06 5.37
N PHE A 522 -46.34 -26.11 6.29
CA PHE A 522 -45.22 -25.66 7.13
C PHE A 522 -45.61 -25.59 8.61
N ASN A 523 -44.76 -26.15 9.47
CA ASN A 523 -44.84 -25.96 10.91
C ASN A 523 -43.64 -25.14 11.38
N LEU A 524 -43.85 -23.90 11.84
CA LEU A 524 -42.82 -22.91 12.12
C LEU A 524 -42.70 -22.63 13.63
N LYS A 525 -41.49 -22.81 14.18
CA LYS A 525 -41.19 -22.60 15.60
C LYS A 525 -39.91 -21.78 15.80
N ASN A 526 -39.85 -21.08 16.94
CA ASN A 526 -38.70 -20.35 17.48
C ASN A 526 -38.03 -19.41 16.47
N GLY A 527 -38.78 -18.50 15.85
CA GLY A 527 -38.20 -17.52 14.93
C GLY A 527 -37.86 -18.05 13.55
N SER A 528 -38.51 -19.13 13.11
CA SER A 528 -38.30 -19.69 11.77
C SER A 528 -38.89 -18.82 10.66
N TRP A 529 -38.23 -18.78 9.51
CA TRP A 529 -38.66 -18.00 8.35
C TRP A 529 -38.68 -18.81 7.07
N VAL A 530 -39.77 -18.67 6.31
CA VAL A 530 -39.91 -19.21 4.95
C VAL A 530 -40.06 -18.06 3.96
N MET A 531 -39.36 -18.14 2.83
CA MET A 531 -39.51 -17.23 1.70
C MET A 531 -39.68 -18.05 0.42
N ALA A 532 -40.85 -18.01 -0.21
CA ALA A 532 -41.19 -18.82 -1.40
C ALA A 532 -42.42 -18.29 -2.17
N SER A 533 -42.56 -18.69 -3.44
CA SER A 533 -43.75 -18.43 -4.29
C SER A 533 -44.64 -19.68 -4.41
N PHE A 534 -45.96 -19.53 -4.19
CA PHE A 534 -46.91 -20.65 -4.16
C PHE A 534 -48.06 -20.47 -5.17
N ASN A 535 -48.51 -21.57 -5.79
CA ASN A 535 -49.70 -21.62 -6.66
C ASN A 535 -51.00 -21.76 -5.87
N GLN A 536 -50.97 -22.49 -4.76
CA GLN A 536 -52.10 -22.65 -3.85
C GLN A 536 -51.74 -22.08 -2.48
N LEU A 537 -52.75 -21.70 -1.69
CA LEU A 537 -52.49 -21.24 -0.33
C LEU A 537 -51.81 -22.34 0.47
N PRO A 538 -50.64 -22.08 1.07
CA PRO A 538 -49.99 -23.05 1.94
C PRO A 538 -50.72 -23.17 3.29
N SER A 539 -50.71 -24.37 3.85
CA SER A 539 -51.10 -24.63 5.24
C SER A 539 -49.93 -24.26 6.17
N ILE A 540 -50.17 -23.44 7.20
CA ILE A 540 -49.12 -22.97 8.10
C ILE A 540 -49.58 -23.05 9.55
N GLU A 541 -48.79 -23.71 10.38
CA GLU A 541 -48.87 -23.65 11.83
C GLU A 541 -47.65 -22.86 12.32
N SER A 542 -47.82 -21.74 13.03
CA SER A 542 -46.71 -20.86 13.42
C SER A 542 -46.85 -20.34 14.86
N ASP A 543 -45.72 -20.17 15.55
CA ASP A 543 -45.67 -19.38 16.78
C ASP A 543 -45.59 -17.86 16.52
N LYS A 544 -45.72 -17.05 17.59
CA LYS A 544 -45.70 -15.57 17.51
C LYS A 544 -44.37 -14.97 17.05
N SER A 545 -43.28 -15.74 17.06
CA SER A 545 -41.94 -15.27 16.73
C SER A 545 -41.50 -15.64 15.31
N SER A 546 -42.21 -16.55 14.65
CA SER A 546 -41.92 -17.07 13.32
C SER A 546 -42.79 -16.38 12.26
N GLY A 547 -42.38 -16.39 11.00
CA GLY A 547 -43.08 -15.68 9.94
C GLY A 547 -42.89 -16.26 8.54
N LEU A 548 -43.89 -16.07 7.67
CA LEU A 548 -43.84 -16.44 6.26
C LEU A 548 -43.81 -15.17 5.40
N TYR A 549 -42.86 -15.11 4.47
CA TYR A 549 -42.92 -14.20 3.33
C TYR A 549 -43.32 -14.99 2.09
N TYR A 550 -44.50 -14.73 1.54
CA TYR A 550 -44.96 -15.37 0.31
C TYR A 550 -45.29 -14.32 -0.76
N ILE A 551 -45.08 -14.67 -2.02
CA ILE A 551 -45.54 -13.90 -3.18
C ILE A 551 -46.66 -14.72 -3.82
N TYR A 552 -47.87 -14.18 -3.79
CA TYR A 552 -49.05 -14.79 -4.41
C TYR A 552 -49.31 -14.14 -5.77
N ASP A 553 -49.52 -14.97 -6.77
CA ASP A 553 -49.81 -14.58 -8.15
C ASP A 553 -51.30 -14.86 -8.43
N SER A 554 -52.18 -13.97 -7.96
CA SER A 554 -53.57 -13.90 -8.42
C SER A 554 -54.00 -12.44 -8.50
N GLU A 555 -54.63 -12.08 -9.62
CA GLU A 555 -54.99 -10.69 -9.96
C GLU A 555 -56.11 -10.10 -9.09
N GLU A 556 -56.77 -10.83 -8.17
CA GLU A 556 -57.99 -10.30 -7.55
C GLU A 556 -58.22 -10.53 -6.04
N ASP A 557 -57.50 -11.39 -5.31
CA ASP A 557 -57.77 -11.58 -3.86
C ASP A 557 -56.54 -12.00 -3.03
N ILE A 558 -56.41 -11.43 -1.82
CA ILE A 558 -55.47 -11.88 -0.78
C ILE A 558 -56.27 -12.62 0.28
N ILE A 559 -56.02 -13.92 0.42
CA ILE A 559 -56.63 -14.76 1.45
C ILE A 559 -55.61 -14.95 2.56
N LEU A 560 -55.97 -14.60 3.80
CA LEU A 560 -55.13 -14.82 4.97
C LEU A 560 -55.54 -16.14 5.66
N SER A 561 -54.61 -16.71 6.44
CA SER A 561 -54.85 -17.92 7.23
C SER A 561 -56.14 -17.75 8.06
N GLU A 562 -56.97 -18.81 8.06
CA GLU A 562 -58.37 -18.90 8.57
C GLU A 562 -59.51 -18.72 7.54
N GLY A 563 -59.23 -18.65 6.23
CA GLY A 563 -60.30 -18.62 5.22
C GLY A 563 -61.09 -17.32 5.20
N VAL A 564 -60.48 -16.23 5.68
CA VAL A 564 -61.02 -14.88 5.58
C VAL A 564 -60.53 -14.26 4.26
N SER A 565 -61.44 -14.06 3.31
CA SER A 565 -61.20 -13.25 2.12
C SER A 565 -61.37 -11.77 2.50
N ILE A 566 -60.31 -10.97 2.45
CA ILE A 566 -60.41 -9.52 2.66
C ILE A 566 -60.42 -8.86 1.28
N ARG A 567 -61.55 -8.25 0.90
CA ARG A 567 -61.55 -7.33 -0.25
C ARG A 567 -60.73 -6.10 0.11
N LEU A 568 -59.88 -5.65 -0.80
CA LEU A 568 -58.99 -4.47 -0.64
C LEU A 568 -59.72 -3.20 -0.17
N GLU A 569 -61.03 -3.11 -0.37
CA GLU A 569 -61.88 -1.99 0.05
C GLU A 569 -62.20 -1.97 1.57
N GLU A 570 -62.01 -3.06 2.30
CA GLU A 570 -62.32 -3.17 3.75
C GLU A 570 -61.10 -2.94 4.66
N VAL A 571 -59.92 -2.67 4.09
CA VAL A 571 -58.70 -2.36 4.86
C VAL A 571 -58.79 -0.95 5.43
N SER A 572 -59.07 -0.84 6.73
CA SER A 572 -59.36 0.44 7.40
C SER A 572 -58.15 1.39 7.53
N SER A 573 -56.92 0.90 7.34
CA SER A 573 -55.74 1.75 7.18
C SER A 573 -54.57 0.98 6.58
N ILE A 574 -54.02 1.48 5.47
CA ILE A 574 -52.72 1.09 4.94
C ILE A 574 -51.70 2.08 5.52
N GLU A 575 -50.74 1.59 6.31
CA GLU A 575 -49.64 2.42 6.81
C GLU A 575 -48.48 2.37 5.82
N PHE A 576 -48.01 3.55 5.40
CA PHE A 576 -46.85 3.68 4.53
C PHE A 576 -45.59 3.87 5.38
N ASN A 577 -44.52 3.13 5.07
CA ASN A 577 -43.23 3.39 5.70
C ASN A 577 -42.61 4.61 5.01
N GLU A 578 -42.56 5.75 5.70
CA GLU A 578 -42.01 7.01 5.16
C GLU A 578 -40.53 6.88 4.70
N ASN A 579 -39.81 5.82 5.09
CA ASN A 579 -38.44 5.56 4.65
C ASN A 579 -38.30 4.65 3.42
N ARG A 580 -39.37 4.06 2.88
CA ARG A 580 -39.33 3.21 1.67
C ARG A 580 -40.59 3.45 0.84
N ARG A 581 -40.45 4.17 -0.27
CA ARG A 581 -41.56 4.73 -1.04
C ARG A 581 -42.48 3.73 -1.77
N ASP A 582 -42.15 2.44 -1.83
CA ASP A 582 -42.87 1.51 -2.72
C ASP A 582 -43.32 0.18 -2.08
N ASP A 583 -43.11 -0.03 -0.76
CA ASP A 583 -43.56 -1.25 -0.09
C ASP A 583 -44.93 -1.03 0.58
N LYS A 584 -46.00 -1.64 0.05
CA LYS A 584 -47.31 -1.68 0.72
C LYS A 584 -47.32 -2.83 1.72
N TYR A 585 -47.42 -2.52 3.00
CA TYR A 585 -47.67 -3.51 4.03
C TYR A 585 -48.96 -3.19 4.78
N PHE A 586 -49.59 -4.24 5.30
CA PHE A 586 -50.72 -4.11 6.20
C PHE A 586 -50.50 -5.00 7.42
N ARG A 587 -51.08 -4.56 8.53
CA ARG A 587 -50.99 -5.26 9.81
C ARG A 587 -52.32 -5.94 10.09
N PHE A 588 -52.30 -7.26 10.25
CA PHE A 588 -53.48 -8.04 10.60
C PHE A 588 -53.14 -9.04 11.71
N ASP A 589 -53.93 -9.05 12.77
CA ASP A 589 -53.75 -9.85 13.98
C ASP A 589 -52.32 -9.88 14.57
N GLY A 590 -51.65 -8.72 14.57
CA GLY A 590 -50.29 -8.59 15.11
C GLY A 590 -49.15 -9.03 14.17
N HIS A 591 -49.47 -9.54 12.98
CA HIS A 591 -48.51 -9.92 11.94
C HIS A 591 -48.42 -8.86 10.83
N TYR A 592 -47.25 -8.76 10.20
CA TYR A 592 -47.00 -7.85 9.07
C TYR A 592 -47.07 -8.63 7.76
N TYR A 593 -47.89 -8.14 6.82
CA TYR A 593 -48.06 -8.72 5.50
C TYR A 593 -47.63 -7.69 4.45
N ILE A 594 -46.85 -8.11 3.46
CA ILE A 594 -46.40 -7.24 2.36
C ILE A 594 -47.12 -7.71 1.09
N ILE A 595 -47.80 -6.78 0.40
CA ILE A 595 -48.49 -7.05 -0.86
C ILE A 595 -47.62 -6.51 -2.00
N ARG A 596 -47.40 -7.30 -3.05
CA ARG A 596 -46.69 -6.83 -4.25
C ARG A 596 -47.37 -7.29 -5.54
N GLU A 597 -47.54 -6.37 -6.48
CA GLU A 597 -47.84 -6.65 -7.89
C GLU A 597 -46.53 -6.91 -8.66
N GLU A 598 -46.62 -7.74 -9.70
CA GLU A 598 -45.49 -8.27 -10.48
C GLU A 598 -44.63 -7.17 -11.16
N GLY A 599 -43.30 -7.38 -11.25
CA GLY A 599 -42.48 -6.69 -12.28
C GLY A 599 -41.11 -6.09 -11.91
N ASP A 600 -40.69 -6.05 -10.64
CA ASP A 600 -39.46 -5.31 -10.28
C ASP A 600 -38.33 -6.20 -9.72
N ASP A 601 -37.49 -6.65 -10.66
CA ASP A 601 -36.33 -7.55 -10.52
C ASP A 601 -35.11 -6.86 -9.86
N GLN A 602 -35.12 -5.54 -9.74
CA GLN A 602 -34.04 -4.75 -9.13
C GLN A 602 -34.10 -4.78 -7.59
N PHE A 603 -35.31 -4.84 -7.04
CA PHE A 603 -35.55 -4.89 -5.60
C PHE A 603 -35.13 -6.24 -4.98
N TYR A 604 -35.32 -7.36 -5.69
CA TYR A 604 -34.88 -8.69 -5.23
C TYR A 604 -33.36 -8.71 -4.95
N ARG A 605 -32.55 -7.96 -5.71
CA ARG A 605 -31.10 -7.83 -5.47
C ARG A 605 -30.75 -6.95 -4.28
N GLN A 606 -31.45 -5.82 -4.10
CA GLN A 606 -31.24 -4.92 -2.95
C GLN A 606 -31.72 -5.54 -1.63
N TYR A 607 -32.80 -6.32 -1.66
CA TYR A 607 -33.37 -6.96 -0.48
C TYR A 607 -32.53 -8.15 0.00
N ARG A 608 -31.94 -8.92 -0.93
CA ARG A 608 -30.95 -9.97 -0.63
C ARG A 608 -29.74 -9.42 0.13
N GLN A 609 -29.32 -8.18 -0.16
CA GLN A 609 -28.26 -7.47 0.57
C GLN A 609 -28.72 -6.93 1.93
N TYR A 610 -30.02 -6.66 2.11
CA TYR A 610 -30.56 -6.08 3.33
C TYR A 610 -30.76 -7.14 4.43
N ILE A 611 -31.31 -8.31 4.07
CA ILE A 611 -31.45 -9.44 5.03
C ILE A 611 -30.06 -10.01 5.40
N SER A 612 -29.09 -10.03 4.48
CA SER A 612 -27.73 -10.45 4.84
C SER A 612 -27.03 -9.52 5.83
N ARG A 613 -27.51 -8.28 5.98
CA ARG A 613 -27.00 -7.29 6.94
C ARG A 613 -27.74 -7.28 8.27
N TYR A 614 -28.97 -7.78 8.31
CA TYR A 614 -29.79 -7.79 9.54
C TYR A 614 -29.68 -9.12 10.31
N PHE A 615 -29.11 -10.16 9.69
CA PHE A 615 -28.90 -11.50 10.25
C PHE A 615 -27.44 -11.98 10.16
N GLN A 616 -26.47 -11.05 10.09
CA GLN A 616 -25.10 -11.26 10.58
C GLN A 616 -25.04 -10.78 12.02
#